data_AF-A0AAN7G2E3-F1
#
_entry.id   AF-A0AAN7G2E3-F1
#
_cell.length_a   1.000
_cell.length_b   1.000
_cell.length_c   1.000
_cell.angle_alpha   90.00
_cell.angle_beta   90.00
_cell.angle_gamma   90.00
#
_symmetry.space_group_name_H-M   'P 1'
#
loop_
_entity.id
_entity.type
_entity.pdbx_description
1 polymer ?
#
loop_
_entity_poly.entity_id
_entity_poly.type
_entity_poly.pdbx_seq_one_letter_code
_entity_poly.pdbx_strand_id
1 'polypeptide(L)'
;MLEIGIQLTLAAMILKVFGYKVFIAISLILGDGLYNLVKIIAITIKEICNKSTKQSNLPVTTEVLGDESSKLLMEQKRRDEVFLKDRIPSWVAASGYVGLAAISTATMPLIFPPLKWYLVLGSYIIAPALAFCNSYGTGLTDWSLASTYGKIGLFIFASLVGTDGGVVAGLAACGVMMTIVATAADLMQDFKTGYLTLSSAKSMFVSQLVGTAMGCIIAPLTFWLFWTAFDIGSPDGPYKAPYAVIFREMAILGVQGFSELPKHCLAICCVFLLQLWL
;
A
#
# COMPACT_ATOMS: atom_id res chain seq x y z
N MET A 1 26.80 -20.21 32.47
CA MET A 1 26.77 -18.73 32.50
C MET A 1 27.47 -18.10 31.28
N LEU A 2 28.64 -18.60 30.86
CA LEU A 2 29.36 -18.12 29.67
C LEU A 2 28.63 -18.42 28.33
N GLU A 3 28.05 -19.62 28.16
CA GLU A 3 27.28 -19.99 26.96
C GLU A 3 25.99 -19.18 26.78
N ILE A 4 25.31 -18.85 27.88
CA ILE A 4 24.10 -18.01 27.87
C ILE A 4 24.48 -16.57 27.48
N GLY A 5 25.61 -16.07 27.99
CA GLY A 5 26.14 -14.74 27.60
C GLY A 5 26.55 -14.67 26.14
N ILE A 6 27.13 -15.75 25.59
CA ILE A 6 27.52 -15.86 24.17
C ILE A 6 26.27 -15.96 23.27
N GLN A 7 25.26 -16.76 23.63
CA GLN A 7 24.00 -16.79 22.87
C GLN A 7 23.26 -15.45 22.90
N LEU A 8 23.24 -14.74 24.04
CA LEU A 8 22.60 -13.43 24.14
C LEU A 8 23.32 -12.36 23.30
N THR A 9 24.65 -12.40 23.28
CA THR A 9 25.46 -11.50 22.43
C THR A 9 25.36 -11.85 20.96
N LEU A 10 25.30 -13.14 20.59
CA LEU A 10 25.08 -13.58 19.21
C LEU A 10 23.67 -13.19 18.73
N ALA A 11 22.64 -13.37 19.56
CA ALA A 11 21.28 -12.92 19.28
C ALA A 11 21.21 -11.40 19.12
N ALA A 12 21.88 -10.62 19.97
CA ALA A 12 21.96 -9.16 19.84
C ALA A 12 22.77 -8.71 18.60
N MET A 13 23.78 -9.48 18.19
CA MET A 13 24.59 -9.21 17.00
C MET A 13 23.81 -9.55 15.72
N ILE A 14 23.05 -10.65 15.71
CA ILE A 14 22.08 -11.01 14.68
C ILE A 14 21.00 -9.92 14.59
N LEU A 15 20.45 -9.47 15.72
CA LEU A 15 19.47 -8.37 15.78
C LEU A 15 20.04 -7.07 15.20
N LYS A 16 21.32 -6.77 15.44
CA LYS A 16 21.99 -5.58 14.88
C LYS A 16 22.26 -5.69 13.38
N VAL A 17 22.72 -6.84 12.88
CA VAL A 17 22.98 -7.07 11.45
C VAL A 17 21.68 -7.17 10.66
N PHE A 18 20.67 -7.85 11.20
CA PHE A 18 19.30 -7.81 10.65
C PHE A 18 18.72 -6.41 10.77
N GLY A 19 18.96 -5.68 11.87
CA GLY A 19 18.60 -4.28 12.03
C GLY A 19 19.12 -3.44 10.87
N TYR A 20 20.43 -3.46 10.57
CA TYR A 20 20.96 -2.75 9.40
C TYR A 20 20.33 -3.21 8.09
N LYS A 21 20.18 -4.52 7.83
CA LYS A 21 19.53 -5.01 6.60
C LYS A 21 18.07 -4.57 6.47
N VAL A 22 17.32 -4.67 7.56
CA VAL A 22 15.89 -4.35 7.66
C VAL A 22 15.68 -2.85 7.56
N PHE A 23 16.47 -2.03 8.24
CA PHE A 23 16.37 -0.57 8.18
C PHE A 23 16.96 0.04 6.91
N ILE A 24 18.02 -0.50 6.32
CA ILE A 24 18.48 -0.08 4.99
C ILE A 24 17.43 -0.46 3.95
N ALA A 25 16.88 -1.67 4.01
CA ALA A 25 15.78 -2.06 3.12
C ALA A 25 14.54 -1.19 3.33
N ILE A 26 14.17 -0.89 4.58
CA ILE A 26 13.07 0.04 4.88
C ILE A 26 13.40 1.44 4.40
N SER A 27 14.61 1.95 4.57
CA SER A 27 14.97 3.29 4.12
C SER A 27 15.05 3.40 2.61
N LEU A 28 15.49 2.36 1.91
CA LEU A 28 15.43 2.28 0.45
C LEU A 28 13.98 2.22 -0.03
N ILE A 29 13.16 1.36 0.58
CA ILE A 29 11.75 1.20 0.23
C ILE A 29 10.92 2.44 0.58
N LEU A 30 11.17 3.05 1.74
CA LEU A 30 10.53 4.28 2.21
C LEU A 30 11.04 5.48 1.43
N GLY A 31 12.31 5.53 1.07
CA GLY A 31 12.88 6.60 0.26
C GLY A 31 12.43 6.55 -1.19
N ASP A 32 12.42 5.38 -1.80
CA ASP A 32 11.87 5.16 -3.13
C ASP A 32 10.36 5.38 -3.13
N GLY A 33 9.66 4.86 -2.12
CA GLY A 33 8.23 5.08 -1.92
C GLY A 33 7.86 6.55 -1.72
N LEU A 34 8.61 7.29 -0.90
CA LEU A 34 8.38 8.71 -0.62
C LEU A 34 8.74 9.59 -1.83
N TYR A 35 9.84 9.28 -2.53
CA TYR A 35 10.20 9.97 -3.78
C TYR A 35 9.11 9.77 -4.84
N ASN A 36 8.68 8.53 -5.06
CA ASN A 36 7.62 8.22 -6.01
C ASN A 36 6.27 8.83 -5.58
N LEU A 37 5.94 8.82 -4.29
CA LEU A 37 4.76 9.48 -3.75
C LEU A 37 4.79 10.99 -4.03
N VAL A 38 5.87 11.69 -3.69
CA VAL A 38 5.98 13.14 -3.91
C VAL A 38 6.02 13.47 -5.40
N LYS A 39 6.70 12.68 -6.22
CA LYS A 39 6.71 12.83 -7.68
C LYS A 39 5.31 12.66 -8.26
N ILE A 40 4.56 11.65 -7.84
CA ILE A 40 3.18 11.41 -8.29
C ILE A 40 2.25 12.52 -7.80
N ILE A 41 2.36 12.96 -6.56
CA ILE A 41 1.60 14.11 -6.02
C ILE A 41 1.93 15.37 -6.83
N ALA A 42 3.20 15.64 -7.10
CA ALA A 42 3.62 16.80 -7.90
C ALA A 42 3.10 16.72 -9.33
N ILE A 43 3.18 15.55 -9.99
CA ILE A 43 2.63 15.34 -11.33
C ILE A 43 1.10 15.48 -11.31
N THR A 44 0.43 14.94 -10.30
CA THR A 44 -1.03 15.03 -10.15
C THR A 44 -1.46 16.47 -9.93
N ILE A 45 -0.85 17.19 -8.99
CA ILE A 45 -1.12 18.61 -8.73
C ILE A 45 -0.83 19.41 -10.00
N LYS A 46 0.30 19.16 -10.66
CA LYS A 46 0.65 19.81 -11.92
C LYS A 46 -0.42 19.56 -12.97
N GLU A 47 -0.91 18.34 -13.13
CA GLU A 47 -1.91 17.98 -14.13
C GLU A 47 -3.31 18.52 -13.79
N ILE A 48 -3.68 18.55 -12.50
CA ILE A 48 -4.93 19.17 -12.02
C ILE A 48 -4.87 20.70 -12.21
N CYS A 49 -3.77 21.34 -11.83
CA CYS A 49 -3.56 22.77 -12.05
C CYS A 49 -3.46 23.11 -13.54
N ASN A 50 -2.89 22.22 -14.36
CA ASN A 50 -2.81 22.38 -15.80
C ASN A 50 -4.17 22.16 -16.47
N LYS A 51 -5.00 21.21 -16.01
CA LYS A 51 -6.40 21.08 -16.46
C LYS A 51 -7.28 22.25 -16.01
N SER A 52 -7.04 22.80 -14.81
CA SER A 52 -7.71 24.00 -14.33
C SER A 52 -7.27 25.27 -15.07
N THR A 53 -6.05 25.28 -15.65
CA THR A 53 -5.51 26.40 -16.46
C THR A 53 -5.79 26.23 -17.96
N LYS A 54 -5.87 24.99 -18.48
CA LYS A 54 -6.09 24.66 -19.91
C LYS A 54 -7.56 24.53 -20.34
N GLN A 55 -8.52 24.95 -19.51
CA GLN A 55 -9.86 25.24 -20.01
C GLN A 55 -9.92 26.59 -20.77
N SER A 56 -8.78 27.26 -20.91
CA SER A 56 -8.55 28.44 -21.75
C SER A 56 -7.36 28.17 -22.67
N ASN A 57 -7.64 27.90 -23.95
CA ASN A 57 -6.70 27.77 -25.08
C ASN A 57 -5.97 26.43 -25.26
N LEU A 58 -6.42 25.65 -26.25
CA LEU A 58 -5.50 24.86 -27.08
C LEU A 58 -5.82 25.11 -28.56
N PRO A 59 -4.88 25.71 -29.34
CA PRO A 59 -5.01 25.78 -30.78
C PRO A 59 -4.59 24.46 -31.42
N VAL A 60 -5.28 24.16 -32.51
CA VAL A 60 -5.04 23.08 -33.46
C VAL A 60 -3.72 23.33 -34.21
N THR A 61 -2.88 22.29 -34.37
CA THR A 61 -1.85 22.28 -35.40
C THR A 61 -1.87 20.94 -36.16
N THR A 62 -2.54 20.98 -37.30
CA THR A 62 -2.42 20.07 -38.46
C THR A 62 -1.07 20.39 -39.14
N GLU A 63 -0.27 19.51 -39.73
CA GLU A 63 -0.42 18.80 -41.02
C GLU A 63 0.90 18.01 -41.17
N VAL A 64 0.98 16.69 -40.93
CA VAL A 64 1.22 15.63 -41.95
C VAL A 64 0.94 14.22 -41.34
N LEU A 65 0.57 14.14 -40.05
CA LEU A 65 0.25 12.91 -39.27
C LEU A 65 -1.25 12.51 -39.31
N GLY A 66 -2.02 13.08 -40.24
CA GLY A 66 -3.48 13.22 -40.15
C GLY A 66 -4.30 11.93 -40.10
N ASP A 67 -3.86 10.82 -40.69
CA ASP A 67 -4.69 9.60 -40.77
C ASP A 67 -4.53 8.69 -39.53
N GLU A 68 -3.29 8.39 -39.10
CA GLU A 68 -3.04 7.59 -37.89
C GLU A 68 -3.40 8.34 -36.60
N SER A 69 -3.05 9.63 -36.49
CA SER A 69 -3.40 10.43 -35.33
C SER A 69 -4.91 10.61 -35.19
N SER A 70 -5.63 10.77 -36.31
CA SER A 70 -7.10 10.83 -36.30
C SER A 70 -7.74 9.49 -35.94
N LYS A 71 -7.21 8.37 -36.44
CA LYS A 71 -7.67 7.02 -36.06
C LYS A 71 -7.47 6.76 -34.57
N LEU A 72 -6.30 7.08 -34.03
CA LEU A 72 -6.00 6.95 -32.60
C LEU A 72 -6.94 7.83 -31.74
N LEU A 73 -7.19 9.08 -32.16
CA LEU A 73 -8.14 9.96 -31.49
C LEU A 73 -9.58 9.42 -31.53
N MET A 74 -10.01 8.83 -32.65
CA MET A 74 -11.33 8.22 -32.75
C MET A 74 -11.46 6.97 -31.88
N GLU A 75 -10.43 6.11 -31.83
CA GLU A 75 -10.41 4.97 -30.92
C GLU A 75 -10.43 5.40 -29.45
N GLN A 76 -9.66 6.43 -29.10
CA GLN A 76 -9.64 6.98 -27.75
C GLN A 76 -11.01 7.55 -27.36
N LYS A 77 -11.66 8.34 -28.23
CA LYS A 77 -13.03 8.84 -28.00
C LYS A 77 -14.02 7.69 -27.79
N ARG A 78 -13.94 6.64 -28.61
CA ARG A 78 -14.80 5.46 -28.47
C ARG A 78 -14.60 4.77 -27.11
N ARG A 79 -13.35 4.61 -26.67
CA ARG A 79 -13.03 4.04 -25.35
C ARG A 79 -13.56 4.92 -24.21
N ASP A 80 -13.36 6.24 -24.32
CA ASP A 80 -13.86 7.22 -23.35
C ASP A 80 -15.38 7.18 -23.24
N GLU A 81 -16.10 7.14 -24.37
CA GLU A 81 -17.57 7.06 -24.39
C GLU A 81 -18.09 5.79 -23.70
N VAL A 82 -17.51 4.62 -24.01
CA VAL A 82 -17.90 3.35 -23.40
C VAL A 82 -17.61 3.36 -21.89
N PHE A 83 -16.42 3.81 -21.50
CA PHE A 83 -16.02 3.84 -20.10
C PHE A 83 -16.85 4.82 -19.26
N LEU A 84 -17.11 6.02 -19.78
CA LEU A 84 -17.87 7.05 -19.07
C LEU A 84 -19.36 6.75 -19.00
N LYS A 85 -19.93 6.07 -20.00
CA LYS A 85 -21.33 5.63 -19.99
C LYS A 85 -21.63 4.73 -18.79
N ASP A 86 -20.68 3.88 -18.43
CA ASP A 86 -20.79 2.94 -17.31
C ASP A 86 -20.00 3.37 -16.08
N ARG A 87 -19.82 4.67 -15.86
CA ARG A 87 -19.20 5.14 -14.62
C ARG A 87 -20.03 4.79 -13.38
N ILE A 88 -19.35 4.50 -12.29
CA ILE A 88 -19.98 4.34 -10.97
C ILE A 88 -20.34 5.73 -10.44
N PRO A 89 -21.57 5.95 -9.96
CA PRO A 89 -21.95 7.23 -9.36
C PRO A 89 -21.07 7.55 -8.15
N SER A 90 -20.46 8.75 -8.13
CA SER A 90 -19.53 9.16 -7.08
C SER A 90 -20.14 9.14 -5.68
N TRP A 91 -21.45 9.40 -5.55
CA TRP A 91 -22.16 9.32 -4.28
C TRP A 91 -22.27 7.89 -3.74
N VAL A 92 -22.45 6.89 -4.62
CA VAL A 92 -22.46 5.47 -4.23
C VAL A 92 -21.07 5.04 -3.74
N ALA A 93 -20.01 5.46 -4.43
CA ALA A 93 -18.64 5.18 -4.00
C ALA A 93 -18.32 5.85 -2.65
N ALA A 94 -18.69 7.12 -2.47
CA ALA A 94 -18.45 7.85 -1.23
C ALA A 94 -19.23 7.27 -0.05
N SER A 95 -20.52 6.99 -0.23
CA SER A 95 -21.36 6.37 0.81
C SER A 95 -20.89 4.96 1.17
N GLY A 96 -20.54 4.14 0.18
CA GLY A 96 -19.97 2.82 0.38
C GLY A 96 -18.66 2.86 1.17
N TYR A 97 -17.75 3.79 0.82
CA TYR A 97 -16.52 4.00 1.55
C TYR A 97 -16.76 4.37 3.01
N VAL A 98 -17.60 5.38 3.27
CA VAL A 98 -17.92 5.83 4.64
C VAL A 98 -18.56 4.71 5.46
N GLY A 99 -19.51 3.98 4.88
CA GLY A 99 -20.18 2.85 5.55
C GLY A 99 -19.21 1.72 5.91
N LEU A 100 -18.38 1.29 4.97
CA LEU A 100 -17.40 0.22 5.22
C LEU A 100 -16.28 0.67 6.17
N ALA A 101 -15.81 1.91 6.07
CA ALA A 101 -14.84 2.48 6.99
C ALA A 101 -15.39 2.54 8.43
N ALA A 102 -16.67 2.90 8.60
CA ALA A 102 -17.32 2.90 9.90
C ALA A 102 -17.42 1.49 10.51
N ILE A 103 -17.83 0.50 9.71
CA ILE A 103 -17.88 -0.91 10.13
C ILE A 103 -16.48 -1.39 10.55
N SER A 104 -15.46 -1.15 9.73
CA SER A 104 -14.09 -1.53 10.04
C SER A 104 -13.56 -0.84 11.30
N THR A 105 -13.86 0.45 11.48
CA THR A 105 -13.49 1.21 12.68
C THR A 105 -14.10 0.64 13.95
N ALA A 106 -15.30 0.06 13.86
CA ALA A 106 -15.96 -0.60 14.99
C ALA A 106 -15.44 -2.03 15.24
N THR A 107 -15.14 -2.80 14.20
CA THR A 107 -14.77 -4.22 14.32
C THR A 107 -13.29 -4.45 14.59
N MET A 108 -12.39 -3.62 14.04
CA MET A 108 -10.94 -3.78 14.20
C MET A 108 -10.49 -3.77 15.66
N PRO A 109 -10.97 -2.87 16.55
CA PRO A 109 -10.60 -2.91 17.97
C PRO A 109 -11.09 -4.15 18.72
N LEU A 110 -12.13 -4.84 18.23
CA LEU A 110 -12.62 -6.08 18.83
C LEU A 110 -11.68 -7.26 18.54
N ILE A 111 -11.09 -7.27 17.33
CA ILE A 111 -10.15 -8.30 16.90
C ILE A 111 -8.74 -8.01 17.42
N PHE A 112 -8.33 -6.73 17.39
CA PHE A 112 -7.03 -6.25 17.83
C PHE A 112 -7.21 -5.16 18.90
N PRO A 113 -7.41 -5.52 20.18
CA PRO A 113 -7.65 -4.56 21.26
C PRO A 113 -6.64 -3.42 21.39
N PRO A 114 -5.33 -3.62 21.12
CA PRO A 114 -4.36 -2.53 21.13
C PRO A 114 -4.60 -1.46 20.06
N LEU A 115 -5.29 -1.78 18.95
CA LEU A 115 -5.62 -0.86 17.88
C LEU A 115 -6.95 -0.15 18.17
N LYS A 116 -6.88 0.96 18.90
CA LYS A 116 -8.06 1.74 19.29
C LYS A 116 -8.78 2.33 18.07
N TRP A 117 -10.09 2.52 18.18
CA TRP A 117 -10.97 2.98 17.09
C TRP A 117 -10.48 4.26 16.40
N TYR A 118 -9.96 5.23 17.16
CA TYR A 118 -9.49 6.51 16.60
C TYR A 118 -8.25 6.35 15.71
N LEU A 119 -7.42 5.33 15.97
CA LEU A 119 -6.26 5.00 15.11
C LEU A 119 -6.73 4.38 13.80
N VAL A 120 -7.73 3.49 13.86
CA VAL A 120 -8.37 2.91 12.67
C VAL A 120 -9.00 4.01 11.83
N LEU A 121 -9.75 4.92 12.44
CA LEU A 121 -10.34 6.07 11.76
C LEU A 121 -9.28 6.95 11.09
N GLY A 122 -8.19 7.25 11.81
CA GLY A 122 -7.05 7.98 11.26
C GLY A 122 -6.45 7.31 10.03
N SER A 123 -6.36 5.97 10.02
CA SER A 123 -5.89 5.22 8.85
C SER A 123 -6.81 5.41 7.64
N TYR A 124 -8.15 5.40 7.83
CA TYR A 124 -9.13 5.64 6.78
C TYR A 124 -9.19 7.10 6.30
N ILE A 125 -8.64 8.05 7.05
CA ILE A 125 -8.50 9.44 6.57
C ILE A 125 -7.27 9.58 5.67
N ILE A 126 -6.16 8.92 6.01
CA ILE A 126 -4.88 9.02 5.30
C ILE A 126 -4.84 8.10 4.07
N ALA A 127 -5.41 6.90 4.18
CA ALA A 127 -5.30 5.85 3.17
C ALA A 127 -5.81 6.25 1.77
N PRO A 128 -6.92 7.01 1.59
CA PRO A 128 -7.37 7.43 0.26
C PRO A 128 -6.35 8.24 -0.52
N ALA A 129 -5.60 9.12 0.14
CA ALA A 129 -4.55 9.91 -0.51
C ALA A 129 -3.41 9.01 -1.00
N LEU A 130 -2.99 8.05 -0.18
CA LEU A 130 -1.95 7.08 -0.53
C LEU A 130 -2.43 6.11 -1.61
N ALA A 131 -3.68 5.65 -1.52
CA ALA A 131 -4.32 4.78 -2.49
C ALA A 131 -4.44 5.44 -3.85
N PHE A 132 -4.82 6.72 -3.90
CA PHE A 132 -4.83 7.50 -5.13
C PHE A 132 -3.44 7.53 -5.78
N CYS A 133 -2.40 7.86 -5.00
CA CYS A 133 -1.03 7.95 -5.51
C CYS A 133 -0.53 6.60 -6.02
N ASN A 134 -0.76 5.53 -5.26
CA ASN A 134 -0.38 4.18 -5.66
C ASN A 134 -1.10 3.76 -6.94
N SER A 135 -2.42 3.94 -7.01
CA SER A 135 -3.23 3.57 -8.17
C SER A 135 -2.79 4.32 -9.42
N TYR A 136 -2.53 5.62 -9.31
CA TYR A 136 -2.02 6.41 -10.43
C TYR A 136 -0.65 5.91 -10.91
N GLY A 137 0.26 5.64 -9.97
CA GLY A 137 1.57 5.06 -10.26
C GLY A 137 1.45 3.72 -10.98
N THR A 138 0.68 2.79 -10.42
CA THR A 138 0.41 1.48 -11.02
C THR A 138 -0.24 1.59 -12.40
N GLY A 139 -1.17 2.54 -12.60
CA GLY A 139 -1.77 2.79 -13.91
C GLY A 139 -0.74 3.17 -14.98
N LEU A 140 0.32 3.89 -14.62
CA LEU A 140 1.38 4.32 -15.54
C LEU A 140 2.50 3.29 -15.71
N THR A 141 2.93 2.63 -14.63
CA THR A 141 4.15 1.80 -14.61
C THR A 141 3.89 0.31 -14.44
N ASP A 142 2.64 -0.09 -14.22
CA ASP A 142 2.25 -1.47 -13.89
C ASP A 142 2.89 -2.01 -12.61
N TRP A 143 3.27 -1.10 -11.70
CA TRP A 143 3.95 -1.43 -10.45
C TRP A 143 3.20 -0.88 -9.23
N SER A 144 3.00 -1.72 -8.20
CA SER A 144 2.30 -1.36 -6.96
C SER A 144 3.25 -1.32 -5.77
N LEU A 145 3.16 -0.25 -4.97
CA LEU A 145 3.94 -0.02 -3.77
C LEU A 145 3.14 -0.28 -2.49
N ALA A 146 2.06 -1.07 -2.55
CA ALA A 146 1.17 -1.31 -1.40
C ALA A 146 1.89 -1.79 -0.14
N SER A 147 2.90 -2.66 -0.28
CA SER A 147 3.70 -3.15 0.87
C SER A 147 4.53 -2.05 1.53
N THR A 148 4.95 -1.04 0.77
CA THR A 148 5.64 0.14 1.28
C THR A 148 4.71 1.01 2.11
N TYR A 149 3.53 1.32 1.59
CA TYR A 149 2.53 2.11 2.32
C TYR A 149 2.04 1.39 3.57
N GLY A 150 1.92 0.05 3.52
CA GLY A 150 1.67 -0.77 4.71
C GLY A 150 2.73 -0.56 5.79
N LYS A 151 4.02 -0.61 5.44
CA LYS A 151 5.13 -0.39 6.38
C LYS A 151 5.16 1.04 6.96
N ILE A 152 4.77 2.05 6.19
CA ILE A 152 4.59 3.42 6.73
C ILE A 152 3.54 3.41 7.84
N GLY A 153 2.38 2.80 7.59
CA GLY A 153 1.35 2.59 8.60
C GLY A 153 1.89 1.84 9.82
N LEU A 154 2.62 0.74 9.59
CA LEU A 154 3.25 -0.04 10.65
C LEU A 154 4.08 0.84 11.60
N PHE A 155 5.01 1.63 11.07
CA PHE A 155 5.88 2.46 11.89
C PHE A 155 5.13 3.55 12.65
N ILE A 156 4.19 4.23 11.98
CA ILE A 156 3.39 5.29 12.60
C ILE A 156 2.56 4.72 13.75
N PHE A 157 1.78 3.66 13.50
CA PHE A 157 0.85 3.13 14.49
C PHE A 157 1.55 2.34 15.60
N ALA A 158 2.63 1.62 15.28
CA ALA A 158 3.45 0.97 16.31
C ALA A 158 4.07 1.99 17.27
N SER A 159 4.61 3.09 16.73
CA SER A 159 5.20 4.17 17.53
C SER A 159 4.14 4.92 18.36
N LEU A 160 2.96 5.19 17.79
CA LEU A 160 1.89 5.92 18.48
C LEU A 160 1.30 5.14 19.65
N VAL A 161 1.21 3.82 19.56
CA VAL A 161 0.69 2.97 20.65
C VAL A 161 1.77 2.68 21.70
N GLY A 162 3.02 2.53 21.26
CA GLY A 162 4.15 2.31 22.16
C GLY A 162 4.22 0.88 22.71
N THR A 163 4.86 0.72 23.87
CA THR A 163 5.21 -0.59 24.44
C THR A 163 4.00 -1.44 24.82
N ASP A 164 2.87 -0.81 25.11
CA ASP A 164 1.63 -1.49 25.50
C ASP A 164 0.80 -1.91 24.28
N GLY A 165 1.30 -2.90 23.56
CA GLY A 165 0.60 -3.52 22.42
C GLY A 165 0.86 -2.90 21.04
N GLY A 166 1.84 -2.00 20.91
CA GLY A 166 2.15 -1.33 19.64
C GLY A 166 2.62 -2.27 18.53
N VAL A 167 3.22 -3.41 18.85
CA VAL A 167 3.57 -4.42 17.84
C VAL A 167 2.32 -4.94 17.13
N VAL A 168 1.30 -5.33 17.89
CA VAL A 168 0.04 -5.87 17.36
C VAL A 168 -0.74 -4.77 16.64
N ALA A 169 -0.84 -3.58 17.24
CA ALA A 169 -1.53 -2.45 16.62
C ALA A 169 -0.87 -2.01 15.31
N GLY A 170 0.46 -1.94 15.26
CA GLY A 170 1.23 -1.59 14.07
C GLY A 170 1.05 -2.62 12.96
N LEU A 171 1.12 -3.91 13.27
CA LEU A 171 0.89 -4.98 12.29
C LEU A 171 -0.54 -4.99 11.75
N ALA A 172 -1.54 -4.79 12.62
CA ALA A 172 -2.93 -4.70 12.20
C ALA A 172 -3.18 -3.48 11.30
N ALA A 173 -2.68 -2.30 11.69
CA ALA A 173 -2.79 -1.08 10.89
C ALA A 173 -2.02 -1.18 9.56
N CYS A 174 -0.88 -1.87 9.55
CA CYS A 174 -0.13 -2.21 8.34
C CYS A 174 -1.01 -3.00 7.36
N GLY A 175 -1.70 -4.03 7.86
CA GLY A 175 -2.61 -4.84 7.06
C GLY A 175 -3.73 -4.00 6.46
N VAL A 176 -4.42 -3.20 7.29
CA VAL A 176 -5.49 -2.28 6.84
C VAL A 176 -4.98 -1.35 5.74
N MET A 177 -3.85 -0.66 5.97
CA MET A 177 -3.28 0.28 5.00
C MET A 177 -2.89 -0.41 3.69
N MET A 178 -2.20 -1.56 3.78
CA MET A 178 -1.76 -2.33 2.63
C MET A 178 -2.95 -2.81 1.80
N THR A 179 -4.01 -3.32 2.43
CA THR A 179 -5.21 -3.79 1.71
C THR A 179 -5.91 -2.66 0.98
N ILE A 180 -6.09 -1.48 1.60
CA ILE A 180 -6.74 -0.34 0.95
C ILE A 180 -5.95 0.09 -0.28
N VAL A 181 -4.63 0.24 -0.13
CA VAL A 181 -3.75 0.74 -1.19
C VAL A 181 -3.53 -0.28 -2.31
N ALA A 182 -3.47 -1.58 -1.98
CA ALA A 182 -3.40 -2.66 -2.96
C ALA A 182 -4.69 -2.76 -3.78
N THR A 183 -5.84 -2.82 -3.10
CA THR A 183 -7.15 -2.98 -3.78
C THR A 183 -7.43 -1.82 -4.74
N ALA A 184 -7.04 -0.60 -4.39
CA ALA A 184 -7.20 0.55 -5.27
C ALA A 184 -6.32 0.45 -6.53
N ALA A 185 -5.08 -0.05 -6.40
CA ALA A 185 -4.17 -0.26 -7.51
C ALA A 185 -4.63 -1.41 -8.42
N ASP A 186 -5.08 -2.52 -7.85
CA ASP A 186 -5.65 -3.65 -8.60
C ASP A 186 -6.88 -3.18 -9.39
N LEU A 187 -7.78 -2.43 -8.75
CA LEU A 187 -8.97 -1.87 -9.42
C LEU A 187 -8.59 -0.89 -10.55
N MET A 188 -7.49 -0.15 -10.42
CA MET A 188 -6.98 0.69 -11.51
C MET A 188 -6.49 -0.15 -12.69
N GLN A 189 -5.77 -1.24 -12.45
CA GLN A 189 -5.34 -2.17 -13.51
C GLN A 189 -6.54 -2.82 -14.19
N ASP A 190 -7.57 -3.21 -13.42
CA ASP A 190 -8.82 -3.72 -13.96
C ASP A 190 -9.47 -2.67 -14.86
N PHE A 191 -9.68 -1.44 -14.37
CA PHE A 191 -10.27 -0.36 -15.17
C PHE A 191 -9.46 -0.01 -16.41
N LYS A 192 -8.12 -0.02 -16.34
CA LYS A 192 -7.25 0.16 -17.51
C LYS A 192 -7.47 -0.95 -18.52
N THR A 193 -7.54 -2.20 -18.06
CA THR A 193 -7.84 -3.36 -18.92
C THR A 193 -9.24 -3.24 -19.53
N GLY A 194 -10.24 -2.82 -18.76
CA GLY A 194 -11.59 -2.60 -19.23
C GLY A 194 -11.68 -1.51 -20.29
N TYR A 195 -10.99 -0.40 -20.04
CA TYR A 195 -10.88 0.72 -20.97
C TYR A 195 -10.27 0.29 -22.31
N LEU A 196 -9.20 -0.51 -22.29
CA LEU A 196 -8.55 -1.01 -23.51
C LEU A 196 -9.39 -2.06 -24.24
N THR A 197 -10.14 -2.90 -23.52
CA THR A 197 -10.97 -3.98 -24.08
C THR A 197 -12.40 -3.55 -24.40
N LEU A 198 -12.75 -2.28 -24.19
CA LEU A 198 -14.13 -1.76 -24.30
C LEU A 198 -15.14 -2.50 -23.39
N SER A 199 -14.66 -3.02 -22.26
CA SER A 199 -15.49 -3.66 -21.24
C SER A 199 -16.12 -2.62 -20.31
N SER A 200 -17.28 -2.96 -19.74
CA SER A 200 -18.01 -2.07 -18.83
C SER A 200 -17.30 -1.89 -17.48
N ALA A 201 -17.03 -0.64 -17.08
CA ALA A 201 -16.40 -0.31 -15.79
C ALA A 201 -17.23 -0.78 -14.58
N LYS A 202 -18.57 -0.67 -14.66
CA LYS A 202 -19.48 -1.25 -13.65
C LYS A 202 -19.31 -2.75 -13.51
N SER A 203 -19.24 -3.47 -14.63
CA SER A 203 -19.09 -4.93 -14.59
C SER A 203 -17.79 -5.33 -13.91
N MET A 204 -16.69 -4.64 -14.21
CA MET A 204 -15.41 -4.89 -13.56
C MET A 204 -15.45 -4.64 -12.06
N PHE A 205 -16.03 -3.52 -11.64
CA PHE A 205 -16.20 -3.22 -10.22
C PHE A 205 -17.06 -4.25 -9.48
N VAL A 206 -18.17 -4.68 -10.09
CA VAL A 206 -19.04 -5.72 -9.52
C VAL A 206 -18.30 -7.05 -9.40
N SER A 207 -17.53 -7.44 -10.43
CA SER A 207 -16.68 -8.63 -10.37
C SER A 207 -15.65 -8.55 -9.24
N GLN A 208 -15.02 -7.38 -9.04
CA GLN A 208 -14.07 -7.15 -7.95
C GLN A 208 -14.74 -7.29 -6.57
N LEU A 209 -15.96 -6.76 -6.41
CA LEU A 209 -16.73 -6.93 -5.17
C LEU A 209 -17.05 -8.40 -4.89
N VAL A 210 -17.50 -9.15 -5.91
CA VAL A 210 -17.80 -10.58 -5.77
C VAL A 210 -16.54 -11.37 -5.44
N GLY A 211 -15.44 -11.12 -6.16
CA GLY A 211 -14.15 -11.75 -5.92
C GLY A 211 -13.62 -11.47 -4.50
N THR A 212 -13.75 -10.22 -4.04
CA THR A 212 -13.37 -9.82 -2.67
C THR A 212 -14.23 -10.55 -1.63
N ALA A 213 -15.55 -10.60 -1.83
CA ALA A 213 -16.46 -11.29 -0.92
C ALA A 213 -16.15 -12.80 -0.83
N MET A 214 -15.88 -13.45 -1.97
CA MET A 214 -15.42 -14.84 -2.00
C MET A 214 -14.07 -15.00 -1.29
N GLY A 215 -13.13 -14.08 -1.53
CA GLY A 215 -11.81 -14.06 -0.89
C GLY A 215 -11.87 -13.98 0.64
N CYS A 216 -12.81 -13.19 1.19
CA CYS A 216 -13.03 -13.11 2.64
C CYS A 216 -13.43 -14.44 3.29
N ILE A 217 -13.92 -15.41 2.51
CA ILE A 217 -14.29 -16.75 3.00
C ILE A 217 -13.20 -17.76 2.65
N ILE A 218 -12.78 -17.81 1.37
CA ILE A 218 -11.85 -18.81 0.86
C ILE A 218 -10.46 -18.63 1.46
N ALA A 219 -9.96 -17.40 1.59
CA ALA A 219 -8.59 -17.16 2.07
C ALA A 219 -8.39 -17.58 3.54
N PRO A 220 -9.26 -17.20 4.50
CA PRO A 220 -9.13 -17.68 5.87
C PRO A 220 -9.28 -19.19 6.02
N LEU A 221 -10.22 -19.81 5.28
CA LEU A 221 -10.38 -21.28 5.31
C LEU A 221 -9.16 -22.00 4.76
N THR A 222 -8.59 -21.50 3.66
CA THR A 222 -7.35 -22.04 3.09
C THR A 222 -6.20 -21.87 4.08
N PHE A 223 -6.04 -20.68 4.67
CA PHE A 223 -5.03 -20.44 5.69
C PHE A 223 -5.21 -21.40 6.89
N TRP A 224 -6.44 -21.59 7.37
CA TRP A 224 -6.75 -22.49 8.47
C TRP A 224 -6.41 -23.96 8.18
N LEU A 225 -6.68 -24.42 6.95
CA LEU A 225 -6.30 -25.75 6.49
C LEU A 225 -4.78 -25.94 6.56
N PHE A 226 -4.00 -24.99 6.01
CA PHE A 226 -2.55 -25.06 6.09
C PHE A 226 -2.04 -24.97 7.53
N TRP A 227 -2.62 -24.07 8.33
CA TRP A 227 -2.24 -23.85 9.73
C TRP A 227 -2.46 -25.08 10.61
N THR A 228 -3.48 -25.89 10.31
CA THR A 228 -3.79 -27.11 11.05
C THR A 228 -3.04 -28.34 10.53
N ALA A 229 -2.79 -28.40 9.23
CA ALA A 229 -2.12 -29.56 8.60
C ALA A 229 -0.59 -29.52 8.71
N PHE A 230 0.02 -28.34 8.82
CA PHE A 230 1.46 -28.18 8.79
C PHE A 230 1.97 -27.27 9.91
N ASP A 231 3.22 -27.49 10.33
CA ASP A 231 3.91 -26.67 11.32
C ASP A 231 4.45 -25.37 10.68
N ILE A 232 3.54 -24.43 10.41
CA ILE A 232 3.87 -23.16 9.76
C ILE A 232 4.68 -22.27 10.71
N GLY A 233 5.83 -21.80 10.23
CA GLY A 233 6.70 -20.89 10.98
C GLY A 233 7.82 -21.59 11.74
N SER A 234 7.85 -22.93 11.73
CA SER A 234 8.97 -23.70 12.27
C SER A 234 10.29 -23.36 11.55
N PRO A 235 11.37 -22.98 12.27
CA PRO A 235 12.64 -22.60 11.65
C PRO A 235 13.29 -23.71 10.84
N ASP A 236 13.03 -24.97 11.22
CA ASP A 236 13.61 -26.17 10.60
C ASP A 236 12.61 -26.90 9.70
N GLY A 237 11.36 -26.43 9.65
CA GLY A 237 10.30 -26.99 8.81
C GLY A 237 10.36 -26.51 7.35
N PRO A 238 9.63 -27.17 6.44
CA PRO A 238 9.51 -26.77 5.04
C PRO A 238 8.65 -25.51 4.86
N TYR A 239 7.72 -25.22 5.78
CA TYR A 239 6.79 -24.09 5.71
C TYR A 239 7.25 -22.92 6.61
N LYS A 240 8.46 -22.40 6.34
CA LYS A 240 8.99 -21.25 7.09
C LYS A 240 8.15 -20.00 6.80
N ALA A 241 7.99 -19.14 7.81
CA ALA A 241 7.27 -17.87 7.68
C ALA A 241 8.24 -16.67 7.79
N PRO A 242 9.19 -16.50 6.86
CA PRO A 242 10.25 -15.48 6.98
C PRO A 242 9.68 -14.06 7.04
N TYR A 243 8.61 -13.78 6.30
CA TYR A 243 7.96 -12.47 6.33
C TYR A 243 7.31 -12.15 7.67
N ALA A 244 6.73 -13.14 8.37
CA ALA A 244 6.13 -12.90 9.69
C ALA A 244 7.18 -12.42 10.69
N VAL A 245 8.37 -13.04 10.67
CA VAL A 245 9.52 -12.62 11.50
C VAL A 245 9.95 -11.20 11.12
N ILE A 246 10.13 -10.92 9.82
CA ILE A 246 10.56 -9.60 9.36
C ILE A 246 9.58 -8.50 9.81
N PHE A 247 8.28 -8.67 9.58
CA PHE A 247 7.29 -7.66 9.94
C PHE A 247 7.15 -7.51 11.47
N ARG A 248 7.29 -8.59 12.23
CA ARG A 248 7.33 -8.54 13.70
C ARG A 248 8.52 -7.70 14.20
N GLU A 249 9.71 -7.94 13.68
CA GLU A 249 10.90 -7.17 14.06
C GLU A 249 10.74 -5.69 13.65
N MET A 250 10.20 -5.40 12.46
CA MET A 250 9.87 -4.02 12.06
C MET A 250 8.91 -3.34 13.04
N ALA A 251 7.92 -4.07 13.55
CA ALA A 251 6.94 -3.52 14.48
C ALA A 251 7.54 -3.29 15.88
N ILE A 252 8.43 -4.18 16.35
CA ILE A 252 9.20 -3.97 17.59
C ILE A 252 10.09 -2.73 17.48
N LEU A 253 10.75 -2.57 16.34
CA LEU A 253 11.55 -1.40 16.03
C LEU A 253 10.70 -0.11 16.00
N GLY A 254 9.49 -0.17 15.45
CA GLY A 254 8.54 0.94 15.48
C GLY A 254 8.12 1.34 16.90
N VAL A 255 7.94 0.35 17.80
CA VAL A 255 7.62 0.58 19.22
C VAL A 255 8.78 1.18 19.99
N GLN A 256 9.99 0.65 19.80
CA GLN A 256 11.19 1.07 20.52
C GLN A 256 11.70 2.44 20.07
N GLY A 257 11.30 2.87 18.87
CA GLY A 257 11.65 4.17 18.32
C GLY A 257 13.11 4.25 17.86
N PHE A 258 13.53 5.46 17.51
CA PHE A 258 14.78 5.69 16.81
C PHE A 258 16.06 5.39 17.63
N SER A 259 15.93 5.24 18.94
CA SER A 259 17.04 5.05 19.88
C SER A 259 17.61 3.63 19.91
N GLU A 260 16.82 2.62 19.50
CA GLU A 260 17.26 1.22 19.42
C GLU A 260 17.85 0.85 18.04
N LEU A 261 17.93 1.82 17.11
CA LEU A 261 18.61 1.59 15.84
C LEU A 261 20.12 1.39 16.04
N PRO A 262 20.75 0.51 15.24
CA PRO A 262 22.19 0.40 15.21
C PRO A 262 22.89 1.76 14.96
N LYS A 263 24.06 1.98 15.57
CA LYS A 263 24.81 3.25 15.45
C LYS A 263 24.99 3.64 13.97
N HIS A 264 24.71 4.89 13.62
CA HIS A 264 24.73 5.41 12.23
C HIS A 264 23.68 4.85 11.27
N CYS A 265 22.74 3.99 11.71
CA CYS A 265 21.70 3.46 10.83
C CYS A 265 20.83 4.59 10.27
N LEU A 266 20.42 5.55 11.09
CA LEU A 266 19.71 6.75 10.63
C LEU A 266 20.53 7.61 9.67
N ALA A 267 21.84 7.76 9.89
CA ALA A 267 22.70 8.51 8.99
C ALA A 267 22.80 7.83 7.62
N ILE A 268 22.94 6.50 7.59
CA ILE A 268 22.93 5.71 6.36
C ILE A 268 21.54 5.78 5.68
N CYS A 269 20.45 5.70 6.45
CA CYS A 269 19.10 5.86 5.94
C CYS A 269 18.90 7.25 5.30
N CYS A 270 19.34 8.32 5.97
CA CYS A 270 19.31 9.68 5.44
C CYS A 270 20.15 9.84 4.18
N VAL A 271 21.34 9.21 4.09
CA VAL A 271 22.16 9.22 2.87
C VAL A 271 21.43 8.52 1.71
N PHE A 272 20.86 7.35 1.93
CA PHE A 272 20.08 6.65 0.89
C PHE A 272 18.81 7.42 0.51
N LEU A 273 18.13 8.03 1.49
CA LEU A 273 16.99 8.92 1.25
C LEU A 273 17.40 10.12 0.42
N LEU A 274 18.47 10.84 0.75
CA LEU A 274 18.90 12.03 0.01
C LEU A 274 19.45 11.70 -1.38
N GLN A 275 20.17 10.59 -1.52
CA GLN A 275 20.76 10.17 -2.79
C GLN A 275 19.71 9.73 -3.82
N LEU A 276 18.53 9.27 -3.38
CA LEU A 276 17.41 9.01 -4.29
C LEU A 276 16.75 10.30 -4.83
N TRP A 277 17.01 11.44 -4.21
CA TRP A 277 16.40 12.73 -4.55
C TRP A 277 17.32 13.66 -5.35
N LEU A 278 18.60 13.30 -5.48
CA LEU A 278 19.60 13.93 -6.36
C LEU A 278 19.54 13.30 -7.76
#